data_AF-A0A662G716-F1
#
_entry.id   AF-A0A662G716-F1
#
_cell.length_a   1.000
_cell.length_b   1.000
_cell.length_c   1.000
_cell.angle_alpha   90.00
_cell.angle_beta   90.00
_cell.angle_gamma   90.00
#
_symmetry.space_group_name_H-M   'P 1'
#
loop_
_entity.id
_entity.type
_entity.pdbx_description
1 polymer ?
#
loop_
_entity_poly.entity_id
_entity_poly.type
_entity_poly.pdbx_seq_one_letter_code
_entity_poly.pdbx_strand_id
1 'polypeptide(L)'
;MEAVYRCARCGAPLPVTPETIVSICEYCGYPNPIQGVVSEDDVYVLPAISQDSALREFWRIVKSDFDLKRLAREIDVFNVRGVYVPVWLGEVRVRGRISYYRRKVEDNKVKYVFYVDEIDDVMIVPLVARRQVAAIGVSEALNSLSKDVVERSVKLKDVPVEEWETIRLEVLNTEFDKRAASLR
;
A
#
# COMPACT_ATOMS: atom_id res chain seq x y z
N MET A 1 -2.40 35.23 1.08
CA MET A 1 -2.25 34.79 2.48
C MET A 1 -2.17 33.28 2.42
N GLU A 2 -1.01 32.68 2.72
CA GLU A 2 -0.93 31.23 2.86
C GLU A 2 -1.84 30.83 4.03
N ALA A 3 -2.86 30.02 3.74
CA ALA A 3 -3.71 29.49 4.78
C ALA A 3 -2.88 28.51 5.60
N VAL A 4 -2.52 28.89 6.82
CA VAL A 4 -1.84 27.99 7.76
C VAL A 4 -2.87 26.98 8.24
N TYR A 5 -2.82 25.77 7.69
CA TYR A 5 -3.60 24.65 8.18
C TYR A 5 -3.16 24.30 9.60
N ARG A 6 -4.13 24.00 10.46
CA ARG A 6 -3.89 23.64 11.87
C ARG A 6 -4.44 22.26 12.15
N CYS A 7 -3.72 21.52 12.98
CA CYS A 7 -4.15 20.22 13.47
C CYS A 7 -5.48 20.33 14.21
N ALA A 8 -6.46 19.52 13.82
CA ALA A 8 -7.79 19.50 14.45
C ALA A 8 -7.75 19.03 15.91
N ARG A 9 -6.70 18.30 16.32
CA ARG A 9 -6.52 17.77 17.68
C ARG A 9 -5.75 18.71 18.60
N CYS A 10 -4.56 19.18 18.18
CA CYS A 10 -3.65 19.94 19.04
C CYS A 10 -3.44 21.41 18.63
N GLY A 11 -3.96 21.85 17.47
CA GLY A 11 -3.83 23.22 16.99
C GLY A 11 -2.47 23.62 16.40
N ALA A 12 -1.51 22.69 16.37
CA ALA A 12 -0.19 22.91 15.77
C ALA A 12 -0.27 23.18 14.26
N PRO A 13 0.66 23.98 13.68
CA PRO A 13 0.70 24.20 12.24
C PRO A 13 1.02 22.89 11.50
N LEU A 14 0.38 22.69 10.36
CA LEU A 14 0.57 21.51 9.51
C LEU A 14 1.35 21.87 8.24
N PRO A 15 2.33 21.05 7.82
CA PRO A 15 2.92 21.15 6.50
C PRO A 15 1.90 20.65 5.48
N VAL A 16 1.37 21.56 4.66
CA VAL A 16 0.38 21.26 3.63
C VAL A 16 0.81 21.89 2.32
N THR A 17 0.74 21.10 1.25
CA THR A 17 0.90 21.55 -0.13
C THR A 17 -0.43 21.41 -0.88
N PRO A 18 -0.61 22.05 -2.05
CA PRO A 18 -1.84 21.90 -2.84
C PRO A 18 -2.21 20.44 -3.21
N GLU A 19 -1.24 19.53 -3.18
CA GLU A 19 -1.41 18.11 -3.52
C GLU A 19 -1.52 17.19 -2.30
N THR A 20 -1.45 17.75 -1.09
CA THR A 20 -1.53 16.99 0.16
C THR A 20 -2.96 16.53 0.39
N ILE A 21 -3.19 15.21 0.45
CA ILE A 21 -4.49 14.64 0.83
C ILE A 21 -4.63 14.55 2.35
N VAL A 22 -3.60 14.04 3.02
CA VAL A 22 -3.61 13.82 4.46
C VAL A 22 -2.30 14.34 5.02
N SER A 23 -2.37 15.28 5.94
CA SER A 23 -1.21 15.78 6.68
C SER A 23 -1.19 15.14 8.07
N ILE A 24 -0.16 14.34 8.34
CA ILE A 24 0.05 13.74 9.65
C ILE A 24 0.71 14.78 10.56
N CYS A 25 0.11 15.05 11.71
CA CYS A 25 0.65 16.03 12.65
C CYS A 25 1.96 15.53 13.29
N GLU A 26 3.07 16.23 13.06
CA GLU A 26 4.39 15.87 13.61
C GLU A 26 4.43 15.86 15.15
N TYR A 27 3.51 16.58 15.80
CA TYR A 27 3.46 16.72 17.25
C TYR A 27 2.66 15.61 17.93
N CYS A 28 1.45 15.31 17.42
CA CYS A 28 0.51 14.39 18.08
C CYS A 28 0.10 13.17 17.25
N GLY A 29 0.63 13.02 16.03
CA GLY A 29 0.34 11.89 15.13
C GLY A 29 -1.04 11.93 14.46
N TYR A 30 -1.93 12.84 14.87
CA TYR A 30 -3.29 12.89 14.34
C TYR A 30 -3.31 13.19 12.83
N PRO A 31 -4.08 12.43 12.03
CA PRO A 31 -4.19 12.64 10.59
C PRO A 31 -5.14 13.81 10.34
N ASN A 32 -4.77 14.68 9.42
CA ASN A 32 -5.62 15.81 9.04
C ASN A 32 -5.88 15.69 7.55
N PRO A 33 -7.04 15.11 7.15
CA PRO A 33 -7.47 15.15 5.78
C PRO A 33 -7.63 16.60 5.31
N ILE A 34 -7.11 16.90 4.13
CA ILE A 34 -7.17 18.22 3.52
C ILE A 34 -8.33 18.22 2.53
N GLN A 35 -9.35 19.00 2.85
CA GLN A 35 -10.60 19.05 2.08
C GLN A 35 -10.33 19.51 0.62
N GLY A 36 -10.89 18.77 -0.34
CA GLY A 36 -10.90 19.14 -1.76
C GLY A 36 -10.14 18.20 -2.70
N VAL A 37 -9.24 17.36 -2.19
CA VAL A 37 -8.47 16.40 -3.02
C VAL A 37 -9.15 15.02 -3.05
N VAL A 38 -9.55 14.51 -1.88
CA VAL A 38 -10.30 13.24 -1.71
C VAL A 38 -11.30 13.41 -0.57
N SER A 39 -12.45 12.73 -0.63
CA SER A 39 -13.38 12.67 0.50
C SER A 39 -12.77 11.87 1.65
N GLU A 40 -12.92 12.30 2.90
CA GLU A 40 -12.46 11.53 4.07
C GLU A 40 -13.08 10.11 4.12
N ASP A 41 -14.27 9.96 3.54
CA ASP A 41 -14.97 8.68 3.42
C ASP A 41 -14.35 7.71 2.42
N ASP A 42 -13.51 8.22 1.51
CA ASP A 42 -12.88 7.47 0.43
C ASP A 42 -11.41 7.07 0.75
N VAL A 43 -10.88 7.47 1.91
CA VAL A 43 -9.50 7.17 2.29
C VAL A 43 -9.45 5.96 3.23
N TYR A 44 -8.86 4.89 2.72
CA TYR A 44 -8.57 3.67 3.46
C TYR A 44 -7.08 3.56 3.68
N VAL A 45 -6.70 3.09 4.88
CA VAL A 45 -5.31 2.84 5.24
C VAL A 45 -5.16 1.40 5.69
N LEU A 46 -4.00 0.82 5.35
CA LEU A 46 -3.56 -0.42 5.96
C LEU A 46 -2.85 -0.10 7.28
N PRO A 47 -3.15 -0.82 8.36
CA PRO A 47 -2.40 -0.72 9.61
C PRO A 47 -0.90 -0.86 9.34
N ALA A 48 -0.11 0.12 9.80
CA ALA A 48 1.33 0.07 9.63
C ALA A 48 1.97 -0.85 10.67
N ILE A 49 3.06 -1.51 10.29
CA ILE A 49 3.91 -2.22 11.24
C ILE A 49 4.85 -1.22 11.93
N SER A 50 5.27 -1.54 13.14
CA SER A 50 6.28 -0.72 13.83
C SER A 50 7.63 -0.80 13.13
N GLN A 51 8.42 0.26 13.27
CA GLN A 51 9.80 0.33 12.74
C GLN A 51 10.66 -0.84 13.26
N ASP A 52 10.51 -1.21 14.53
CA ASP A 52 11.21 -2.36 15.10
C ASP A 52 10.82 -3.67 14.44
N SER A 53 9.54 -3.83 14.08
CA SER A 53 9.08 -5.03 13.39
C SER A 53 9.66 -5.13 11.99
N ALA A 54 9.69 -4.01 11.26
CA ALA A 54 10.33 -3.94 9.95
C ALA A 54 11.83 -4.27 10.04
N LEU A 55 12.53 -3.72 11.05
CA LEU A 55 13.95 -3.95 11.27
C LEU A 55 14.26 -5.40 11.65
N ARG A 56 13.43 -6.02 12.50
CA ARG A 56 13.55 -7.45 12.84
C ARG A 56 13.42 -8.32 11.60
N GLU A 57 12.44 -8.03 10.75
CA GLU A 57 12.19 -8.81 9.54
C GLU A 57 13.31 -8.65 8.51
N PHE A 58 13.82 -7.42 8.35
CA PHE A 58 15.04 -7.16 7.56
C PHE A 58 16.20 -8.05 8.01
N TRP A 59 16.53 -8.06 9.30
CA TRP A 59 17.63 -8.88 9.82
C TRP A 59 17.35 -10.37 9.73
N ARG A 60 16.09 -10.81 9.80
CA ARG A 60 15.71 -12.20 9.56
C ARG A 60 16.08 -12.60 8.14
N ILE A 61 15.72 -11.80 7.14
CA ILE A 61 16.04 -12.04 5.73
C ILE A 61 17.55 -12.07 5.52
N VAL A 62 18.27 -11.06 6.01
CA VAL A 62 19.74 -10.98 5.90
C VAL A 62 20.44 -12.20 6.49
N LYS A 63 19.95 -12.74 7.61
CA LYS A 63 20.54 -13.92 8.27
C LYS A 63 20.15 -15.25 7.62
N SER A 64 19.01 -15.28 6.92
CA SER A 64 18.50 -16.48 6.24
C SER A 64 19.06 -16.65 4.83
N ASP A 65 19.40 -15.55 4.15
CA ASP A 65 19.97 -15.59 2.81
C ASP A 65 21.45 -15.96 2.82
N PHE A 66 21.86 -16.84 1.90
CA PHE A 66 23.21 -17.38 1.85
C PHE A 66 24.27 -16.31 1.55
N ASP A 67 23.97 -15.39 0.65
CA ASP A 67 24.90 -14.36 0.21
C ASP A 67 24.94 -13.21 1.23
N LEU A 68 23.77 -12.72 1.67
CA LEU A 68 23.67 -11.60 2.60
C LEU A 68 24.22 -11.93 3.99
N LYS A 69 24.11 -13.17 4.45
CA LYS A 69 24.59 -13.58 5.78
C LYS A 69 26.08 -13.32 5.97
N ARG A 70 26.87 -13.36 4.90
CA ARG A 70 28.32 -13.10 4.93
C ARG A 70 28.63 -11.62 5.14
N LEU A 71 27.78 -10.74 4.61
CA LEU A 71 27.87 -9.29 4.72
C LEU A 71 27.16 -8.74 5.96
N ALA A 72 26.44 -9.57 6.72
CA ALA A 72 25.63 -9.13 7.86
C ALA A 72 26.39 -8.31 8.92
N ARG A 73 27.71 -8.51 9.06
CA ARG A 73 28.56 -7.75 9.99
C ARG A 73 29.02 -6.39 9.44
N GLU A 74 28.90 -6.19 8.13
CA GLU A 74 29.30 -4.99 7.40
C GLU A 74 28.09 -4.10 7.09
N ILE A 75 26.87 -4.57 7.36
CA ILE A 75 25.63 -3.83 7.15
C ILE A 75 25.34 -2.97 8.38
N ASP A 76 25.41 -1.66 8.19
CA ASP A 76 24.91 -0.67 9.16
C ASP A 76 23.60 -0.05 8.66
N VAL A 77 22.55 -0.16 9.49
CA VAL A 77 21.24 0.42 9.17
C VAL A 77 21.25 1.89 9.56
N PHE A 78 21.36 2.78 8.57
CA PHE A 78 21.38 4.22 8.79
C PHE A 78 20.01 4.79 9.19
N ASN A 79 18.94 4.38 8.49
CA ASN A 79 17.59 4.88 8.71
C ASN A 79 16.57 3.83 8.23
N VAL A 80 15.45 3.71 8.96
CA VAL A 80 14.26 2.98 8.48
C VAL A 80 13.15 4.00 8.26
N ARG A 81 12.74 4.17 7.01
CA ARG A 81 11.70 5.11 6.61
C ARG A 81 10.49 4.35 6.07
N GLY A 82 9.33 4.55 6.69
CA GLY A 82 8.04 4.11 6.17
C GLY A 82 7.27 5.30 5.60
N VAL A 83 6.51 5.05 4.54
CA VAL A 83 5.64 6.04 3.89
C VAL A 83 4.35 5.37 3.44
N TYR A 84 3.24 6.07 3.53
CA TYR A 84 2.00 5.67 2.87
C TYR A 84 2.04 6.12 1.42
N VAL A 85 1.94 5.15 0.52
CA VAL A 85 1.84 5.39 -0.91
C VAL A 85 0.37 5.37 -1.30
N PRO A 86 -0.20 6.47 -1.81
CA PRO A 86 -1.60 6.48 -2.21
C PRO A 86 -1.80 5.61 -3.47
N VAL A 87 -2.81 4.75 -3.41
CA VAL A 87 -3.17 3.82 -4.49
C VAL A 87 -4.67 3.90 -4.72
N TRP A 88 -5.06 4.05 -5.98
CA TRP A 88 -6.44 3.89 -6.42
C TRP A 88 -6.72 2.41 -6.68
N LEU A 89 -7.80 1.88 -6.12
CA LEU A 89 -8.23 0.50 -6.37
C LEU A 89 -9.41 0.52 -7.33
N GLY A 90 -9.21 0.00 -8.54
CA GLY A 90 -10.28 -0.23 -9.51
C GLY A 90 -10.77 -1.67 -9.42
N GLU A 91 -12.09 -1.88 -9.44
CA GLU A 91 -12.66 -3.22 -9.62
C GLU A 91 -12.97 -3.45 -11.09
N VAL A 92 -12.45 -4.54 -11.64
CA VAL A 92 -12.66 -4.95 -13.03
C VAL A 92 -13.28 -6.33 -13.05
N ARG A 93 -14.48 -6.46 -13.62
CA ARG A 93 -15.08 -7.77 -13.87
C ARG A 93 -14.53 -8.36 -15.17
N VAL A 94 -13.79 -9.45 -15.04
CA VAL A 94 -13.20 -10.18 -16.15
C VAL A 94 -14.09 -11.37 -16.49
N ARG A 95 -14.58 -11.38 -17.73
CA ARG A 95 -15.28 -12.53 -18.31
C ARG A 95 -14.52 -13.02 -19.52
N GLY A 96 -14.29 -14.32 -19.58
CA GLY A 96 -13.53 -14.89 -20.68
C GLY A 96 -13.54 -16.40 -20.69
N ARG A 97 -12.83 -16.96 -21.67
CA ARG A 97 -12.65 -18.40 -21.81
C ARG A 97 -11.16 -18.68 -21.76
N ILE A 98 -10.73 -19.48 -20.79
CA ILE A 98 -9.33 -19.88 -20.64
C ILE A 98 -9.16 -21.32 -21.12
N SER A 99 -8.08 -21.55 -21.88
CA SER A 99 -7.70 -22.89 -22.32
C SER A 99 -6.31 -23.25 -21.82
N TYR A 100 -6.16 -24.42 -21.19
CA TYR A 100 -4.90 -24.85 -20.59
C TYR A 100 -4.74 -26.37 -20.61
N TYR A 101 -3.51 -26.84 -20.45
CA TYR A 101 -3.21 -28.26 -20.29
C TYR A 101 -2.98 -28.59 -18.82
N ARG A 102 -3.67 -29.62 -18.30
CA ARG A 102 -3.42 -30.15 -16.96
C ARG A 102 -2.69 -31.49 -17.04
N ARG A 103 -1.64 -31.64 -16.25
CA ARG A 103 -0.93 -32.90 -16.07
C ARG A 103 -1.79 -33.87 -15.26
N LYS A 104 -2.14 -35.02 -15.83
CA LYS A 104 -2.77 -36.15 -15.12
C LYS A 104 -1.80 -37.34 -15.11
N VAL A 105 -1.65 -37.96 -13.94
CA VAL A 105 -0.87 -39.20 -13.77
C VAL A 105 -1.86 -40.33 -13.56
N GLU A 106 -1.90 -41.27 -14.50
CA GLU A 106 -2.67 -42.52 -14.43
C GLU A 106 -1.72 -43.67 -14.73
N ASP A 107 -1.73 -44.72 -13.91
CA ASP A 107 -0.92 -45.93 -14.12
C ASP A 107 0.56 -45.67 -14.42
N ASN A 108 1.19 -44.77 -13.65
CA ASN A 108 2.60 -44.36 -13.83
C ASN A 108 2.92 -43.70 -15.19
N LYS A 109 1.91 -43.32 -15.98
CA LYS A 109 2.06 -42.57 -17.24
C LYS A 109 1.59 -41.13 -17.06
N VAL A 110 2.34 -40.19 -17.63
CA VAL A 110 1.99 -38.77 -17.64
C VAL A 110 1.21 -38.45 -18.91
N LYS A 111 -0.01 -37.94 -18.76
CA LYS A 111 -0.81 -37.40 -19.86
C LYS A 111 -1.06 -35.90 -19.65
N TYR A 112 -1.01 -35.12 -20.72
CA TYR A 112 -1.47 -33.73 -20.72
C TYR A 112 -2.86 -33.70 -21.34
N VAL A 113 -3.85 -33.27 -20.57
CA VAL A 113 -5.24 -33.17 -21.03
C VAL A 113 -5.58 -31.70 -21.19
N PHE A 114 -6.15 -31.34 -22.34
CA PHE A 114 -6.60 -29.99 -22.65
C PHE A 114 -7.94 -29.71 -21.97
N TYR A 115 -8.04 -28.59 -21.28
CA TYR A 115 -9.24 -28.08 -20.63
C TYR A 115 -9.58 -26.71 -21.20
N VAL A 116 -10.87 -26.40 -21.20
CA VAL A 116 -11.37 -25.07 -21.52
C VAL A 116 -12.42 -24.71 -20.49
N ASP A 117 -12.14 -23.69 -19.70
CA ASP A 117 -13.03 -23.19 -18.64
C ASP A 117 -13.51 -21.79 -18.98
N GLU A 118 -14.70 -21.44 -18.52
CA GLU A 118 -15.20 -20.07 -18.53
C GLU A 118 -14.84 -19.40 -17.21
N ILE A 119 -14.33 -18.18 -17.29
CA ILE A 119 -14.01 -17.34 -16.14
C ILE A 119 -15.02 -16.19 -16.09
N ASP A 120 -15.56 -15.93 -14.90
CA ASP A 120 -16.30 -14.72 -14.55
C ASP A 120 -15.87 -14.34 -13.13
N ASP A 121 -14.90 -13.45 -13.03
CA ASP A 121 -14.31 -13.05 -11.75
C ASP A 121 -14.15 -11.53 -11.69
N VAL A 122 -14.07 -10.99 -10.48
CA VAL A 122 -13.76 -9.58 -10.22
C VAL A 122 -12.33 -9.48 -9.78
N MET A 123 -11.51 -8.74 -10.51
CA MET A 123 -10.12 -8.45 -10.20
C MET A 123 -9.97 -7.03 -9.66
N ILE A 124 -9.10 -6.85 -8.68
CA ILE A 124 -8.70 -5.53 -8.21
C ILE A 124 -7.47 -5.10 -9.00
N VAL A 125 -7.53 -3.92 -9.59
CA VAL A 125 -6.43 -3.31 -10.34
C VAL A 125 -5.93 -2.11 -9.53
N PRO A 126 -4.77 -2.22 -8.88
CA PRO A 126 -4.19 -1.11 -8.14
C PRO A 126 -3.47 -0.16 -9.10
N LEU A 127 -3.81 1.13 -9.05
CA LEU A 127 -3.17 2.21 -9.80
C LEU A 127 -2.52 3.17 -8.81
N VAL A 128 -1.20 3.30 -8.89
CA VAL A 128 -0.47 4.26 -8.04
C VAL A 128 -0.92 5.68 -8.38
N ALA A 129 -1.31 6.44 -7.37
CA ALA A 129 -1.84 7.78 -7.54
C ALA A 129 -0.74 8.86 -7.77
N ARG A 130 0.46 8.43 -8.19
CA ARG A 130 1.65 9.27 -8.42
C ARG A 130 2.46 8.75 -9.61
N ARG A 131 3.08 9.63 -10.39
CA ARG A 131 3.93 9.25 -11.54
C ARG A 131 5.35 8.92 -11.11
N GLN A 132 5.89 9.66 -10.14
CA GLN A 132 7.26 9.50 -9.66
C GLN A 132 7.27 8.82 -8.30
N VAL A 133 7.10 7.50 -8.27
CA VAL A 133 7.29 6.75 -7.04
C VAL A 133 8.72 6.28 -6.92
N ALA A 134 9.52 7.06 -6.18
CA ALA A 134 10.92 6.76 -5.87
C ALA A 134 11.10 5.71 -4.76
N ALA A 135 10.02 5.09 -4.26
CA ALA A 135 10.11 4.13 -3.17
C ALA A 135 10.36 2.71 -3.72
N ILE A 136 11.48 2.11 -3.31
CA ILE A 136 11.77 0.69 -3.52
C ILE A 136 10.67 -0.12 -2.82
N GLY A 137 10.17 -1.17 -3.49
CA GLY A 137 9.16 -2.06 -2.90
C GLY A 137 7.70 -1.71 -3.22
N VAL A 138 7.43 -0.61 -3.96
CA VAL A 138 6.04 -0.26 -4.31
C VAL A 138 5.43 -1.28 -5.27
N SER A 139 6.14 -1.70 -6.31
CA SER A 139 5.62 -2.71 -7.24
C SER A 139 5.29 -4.03 -6.54
N GLU A 140 6.16 -4.45 -5.63
CA GLU A 140 5.97 -5.63 -4.77
C GLU A 140 4.78 -5.46 -3.82
N ALA A 141 4.62 -4.27 -3.24
CA ALA A 141 3.45 -3.94 -2.41
C ALA A 141 2.15 -3.97 -3.23
N LEU A 142 2.13 -3.43 -4.45
CA LEU A 142 0.95 -3.47 -5.32
C LEU A 142 0.61 -4.89 -5.75
N ASN A 143 1.61 -5.69 -6.11
CA ASN A 143 1.41 -7.09 -6.47
C ASN A 143 0.92 -7.95 -5.30
N SER A 144 1.16 -7.51 -4.07
CA SER A 144 0.64 -8.17 -2.86
C SER A 144 -0.72 -7.64 -2.39
N LEU A 145 -1.28 -6.59 -3.02
CA LEU A 145 -2.65 -6.13 -2.78
C LEU A 145 -3.65 -7.16 -3.34
N SER A 146 -4.02 -8.12 -2.51
CA SER A 146 -5.13 -9.05 -2.76
C SER A 146 -6.44 -8.52 -2.18
N LYS A 147 -7.57 -9.14 -2.54
CA LYS A 147 -8.87 -8.89 -1.91
C LYS A 147 -8.78 -8.98 -0.37
N ASP A 148 -8.13 -10.02 0.15
CA ASP A 148 -7.96 -10.22 1.60
C ASP A 148 -7.19 -9.07 2.27
N VAL A 149 -6.22 -8.47 1.58
CA VAL A 149 -5.47 -7.32 2.09
C VAL A 149 -6.35 -6.07 2.10
N VAL A 150 -7.12 -5.85 1.04
CA VAL A 150 -8.06 -4.73 0.95
C VAL A 150 -9.15 -4.82 2.02
N GLU A 151 -9.64 -6.02 2.32
CA GLU A 151 -10.62 -6.25 3.41
C GLU A 151 -10.07 -5.95 4.81
N ARG A 152 -8.75 -5.97 5.00
CA ARG A 152 -8.10 -5.56 6.26
C ARG A 152 -7.86 -4.05 6.35
N SER A 153 -8.13 -3.31 5.29
CA SER A 153 -8.00 -1.85 5.34
C SER A 153 -9.09 -1.25 6.22
N VAL A 154 -8.72 -0.19 6.92
CA VAL A 154 -9.63 0.56 7.79
C VAL A 154 -9.78 1.96 7.23
N LYS A 155 -10.95 2.57 7.39
CA LYS A 155 -11.10 3.97 7.00
C LYS A 155 -10.20 4.82 7.88
N LEU A 156 -9.56 5.81 7.28
CA LEU A 156 -8.65 6.71 7.98
C LEU A 156 -9.28 7.31 9.25
N LYS A 157 -10.55 7.72 9.15
CA LYS A 157 -11.30 8.29 10.28
C LYS A 157 -11.62 7.30 11.40
N ASP A 158 -11.60 5.99 11.10
CA ASP A 158 -11.96 4.92 12.03
C ASP A 158 -10.72 4.29 12.69
N VAL A 159 -9.51 4.72 12.31
CA VAL A 159 -8.26 4.28 12.95
C VAL A 159 -8.21 4.79 14.39
N PRO A 160 -7.96 3.92 15.39
CA PRO A 160 -7.85 4.31 16.78
C PRO A 160 -6.78 5.39 17.04
N VAL A 161 -7.07 6.31 17.96
CA VAL A 161 -6.15 7.41 18.34
C VAL A 161 -4.80 6.90 18.84
N GLU A 162 -4.79 5.79 19.58
CA GLU A 162 -3.56 5.16 20.06
C GLU A 162 -2.68 4.67 18.92
N GLU A 163 -3.31 4.22 17.82
CA GLU A 163 -2.60 3.77 16.63
C GLU A 163 -1.99 4.98 15.90
N TRP A 164 -2.68 6.12 15.83
CA TRP A 164 -2.15 7.37 15.26
C TRP A 164 -0.87 7.87 15.93
N GLU A 165 -0.73 7.69 17.24
CA GLU A 165 0.45 8.14 17.97
C GLU A 165 1.70 7.31 17.60
N THR A 166 1.48 6.07 17.17
CA THR A 166 2.51 5.14 16.68
C THR A 166 2.73 5.24 15.17
N ILE A 167 1.68 5.50 14.39
CA ILE A 167 1.71 5.66 12.94
C ILE A 167 2.05 7.11 12.62
N ARG A 168 3.36 7.40 12.57
CA ARG A 168 3.89 8.71 12.17
C ARG A 168 4.40 8.73 10.73
N LEU A 169 3.89 7.82 9.90
CA LEU A 169 4.35 7.68 8.53
C LEU A 169 3.84 8.84 7.68
N GLU A 170 4.72 9.42 6.88
CA GLU A 170 4.35 10.42 5.89
C GLU A 170 3.38 9.80 4.87
N VAL A 171 2.27 10.49 4.60
CA VAL A 171 1.39 10.16 3.48
C VAL A 171 1.84 10.95 2.28
N LEU A 172 2.26 10.25 1.23
CA LEU A 172 2.75 10.90 0.02
C LEU A 172 1.58 11.55 -0.72
N ASN A 173 1.83 12.74 -1.27
CA ASN A 173 0.86 13.51 -2.06
C ASN A 173 0.35 12.73 -3.28
N THR A 174 -0.84 13.05 -3.78
CA THR A 174 -1.33 12.48 -5.05
C THR A 174 -1.16 13.44 -6.21
N GLU A 175 -0.63 12.92 -7.31
CA GLU A 175 -0.52 13.63 -8.59
C GLU A 175 -1.73 13.35 -9.49
N PHE A 176 -2.51 12.30 -9.18
CA PHE A 176 -3.73 11.94 -9.89
C PHE A 176 -4.93 12.03 -8.96
N ASP A 177 -5.90 12.88 -9.32
CA ASP A 177 -7.20 12.92 -8.66
C ASP A 177 -8.09 11.74 -9.10
N LYS A 178 -9.18 11.52 -8.34
CA LYS A 178 -10.16 10.46 -8.61
C LYS A 178 -10.74 10.55 -10.03
N ARG A 179 -10.89 11.76 -10.56
CA ARG A 179 -11.44 12.01 -11.91
C ARG A 179 -10.47 11.53 -12.99
N ALA A 180 -9.19 11.87 -12.88
CA ALA A 180 -8.15 11.40 -13.80
C ALA A 180 -7.97 9.88 -13.72
N ALA A 181 -8.12 9.28 -12.53
CA ALA A 181 -8.06 7.84 -12.36
C ALA A 181 -9.25 7.11 -13.00
N SER A 182 -10.45 7.69 -12.96
CA SER A 182 -11.68 7.07 -13.49
C SER A 182 -11.80 7.12 -15.03
N LEU A 183 -10.99 7.94 -15.70
CA LEU A 183 -11.00 8.12 -17.16
C LEU A 183 -10.06 7.18 -17.93
N ARG A 184 -9.36 6.28 -17.23
CA ARG A 184 -8.44 5.29 -17.79
C ARG A 184 -8.91 3.88 -17.52
#